data_AF-A0A924VNA5-F1
#
_entry.id   AF-A0A924VNA5-F1
#
_cell.length_a   1.000
_cell.length_b   1.000
_cell.length_c   1.000
_cell.angle_alpha   90.00
_cell.angle_beta   90.00
_cell.angle_gamma   90.00
#
_symmetry.space_group_name_H-M   'P 1'
#
loop_
_entity.id
_entity.type
_entity.pdbx_description
1 polymer ?
#
loop_
_entity_poly.entity_id
_entity_poly.type
_entity_poly.pdbx_seq_one_letter_code
_entity_poly.pdbx_strand_id
1 'polypeptide(L)'
;DMVAPVNGRYNILLLGGDAGPDRTGLRPDSTSVASIDASTGATTIIGIPRNMEQVKFAKGSPLYGPFPNGYNCGDQCLIDYLYTYAEEHKSLYPGAAAKGSSPGIEAMKDAAEGVTGLTIQYYGLIDMQGFSDLIDALGGVTIDVPAKLAYGPVTATKPYGFFEAGPQRMNGDLALWYGRSRYMGSDYERMARQRVVQEAMVKQFQPSIIVTKFQDIAKAGAQVVKTDVPSSALPGFVDLAEKARKIAITHLELVPPTFNPAKPDYAKLHAAVQAAIAPVTASPPP
;
A
#
# COMPACT_ATOMS: atom_id res chain seq x y z
N ASP A 1 21.83 6.84 -2.78
CA ASP A 1 21.17 6.99 -4.10
C ASP A 1 20.05 5.98 -4.26
N MET A 2 19.15 6.21 -5.21
CA MET A 2 18.14 5.21 -5.60
C MET A 2 18.85 3.95 -6.11
N VAL A 3 18.32 2.78 -5.78
CA VAL A 3 18.75 1.52 -6.42
C VAL A 3 18.41 1.58 -7.91
N ALA A 4 18.99 0.71 -8.74
CA ALA A 4 18.61 0.66 -10.14
C ALA A 4 17.15 0.18 -10.31
N PRO A 5 16.38 0.74 -11.26
CA PRO A 5 15.05 0.25 -11.56
C PRO A 5 15.11 -1.15 -12.15
N VAL A 6 14.13 -2.00 -11.84
CA VAL A 6 14.01 -3.35 -12.40
C VAL A 6 12.99 -3.30 -13.52
N ASN A 7 13.39 -3.72 -14.73
CA ASN A 7 12.56 -3.65 -15.94
C ASN A 7 12.00 -2.23 -16.18
N GLY A 8 12.81 -1.21 -15.90
CA GLY A 8 12.43 0.20 -16.08
C GLY A 8 11.46 0.75 -15.01
N ARG A 9 11.24 0.03 -13.90
CA ARG A 9 10.30 0.46 -12.85
C ARG A 9 10.89 0.38 -11.44
N TYR A 10 10.37 1.24 -10.57
CA TYR A 10 10.51 1.14 -9.12
C TYR A 10 9.22 0.60 -8.52
N ASN A 11 9.29 -0.51 -7.81
CA ASN A 11 8.15 -1.14 -7.14
C ASN A 11 8.34 -0.98 -5.63
N ILE A 12 7.39 -0.26 -5.02
CA ILE A 12 7.38 0.05 -3.60
C ILE A 12 6.20 -0.68 -2.97
N LEU A 13 6.47 -1.54 -1.98
CA LEU A 13 5.43 -2.15 -1.18
C LEU A 13 4.86 -1.12 -0.20
N LEU A 14 3.56 -0.88 -0.25
CA LEU A 14 2.84 -0.01 0.68
C LEU A 14 2.02 -0.88 1.63
N LEU A 15 2.31 -0.74 2.93
CA LEU A 15 1.63 -1.42 4.01
C LEU A 15 0.91 -0.39 4.89
N GLY A 16 -0.35 -0.64 5.19
CA GLY A 16 -1.12 0.12 6.17
C GLY A 16 -1.62 -0.81 7.26
N GLY A 17 -1.33 -0.52 8.51
CA GLY A 17 -1.75 -1.36 9.64
C GLY A 17 -1.76 -0.60 10.96
N ASP A 18 -2.35 -1.17 12.00
CA ASP A 18 -2.27 -0.62 13.35
C ASP A 18 -0.90 -0.99 13.96
N ALA A 19 0.12 -0.16 13.69
CA ALA A 19 1.53 -0.43 13.94
C ALA A 19 2.15 0.32 15.13
N GLY A 20 1.33 0.93 15.99
CA GLY A 20 1.82 1.83 17.03
C GLY A 20 2.93 1.18 17.89
N PRO A 21 3.89 1.96 18.42
CA PRO A 21 5.08 1.46 19.12
C PRO A 21 4.79 0.56 20.33
N ASP A 22 3.55 0.58 20.85
CA ASP A 22 3.09 -0.25 21.96
C ASP A 22 2.33 -1.53 21.54
N ARG A 23 2.34 -1.89 20.25
CA ARG A 23 1.51 -2.99 19.70
C ARG A 23 2.36 -4.18 19.25
N THR A 24 2.31 -5.26 20.02
CA THR A 24 2.73 -6.60 19.58
C THR A 24 1.65 -7.21 18.68
N GLY A 25 2.03 -7.74 17.50
CA GLY A 25 1.09 -8.47 16.62
C GLY A 25 0.45 -7.66 15.50
N LEU A 26 1.18 -6.70 14.90
CA LEU A 26 0.75 -5.97 13.71
C LEU A 26 0.31 -6.93 12.60
N ARG A 27 -0.82 -6.58 11.96
CA ARG A 27 -1.26 -7.15 10.68
C ARG A 27 -1.57 -6.01 9.72
N PRO A 28 -0.98 -5.99 8.51
CA PRO A 28 -1.31 -4.98 7.52
C PRO A 28 -2.76 -5.18 7.05
N ASP A 29 -3.63 -4.24 7.40
CA ASP A 29 -5.02 -4.18 6.92
C ASP A 29 -5.12 -3.68 5.47
N SER A 30 -4.04 -3.08 4.97
CA SER A 30 -3.88 -2.65 3.58
C SER A 30 -2.52 -3.09 3.06
N THR A 31 -2.51 -3.72 1.88
CA THR A 31 -1.29 -4.14 1.19
C THR A 31 -1.42 -3.79 -0.28
N SER A 32 -0.46 -3.04 -0.82
CA SER A 32 -0.43 -2.71 -2.24
C SER A 32 1.00 -2.52 -2.75
N VAL A 33 1.20 -2.61 -4.06
CA VAL A 33 2.48 -2.29 -4.70
C VAL A 33 2.29 -1.09 -5.60
N ALA A 34 3.01 -0.01 -5.32
CA ALA A 34 3.14 1.13 -6.23
C ALA A 34 4.26 0.83 -7.23
N SER A 35 3.91 0.56 -8.49
CA SER A 35 4.85 0.36 -9.58
C SER A 35 4.99 1.65 -10.38
N ILE A 36 6.15 2.28 -10.30
CA ILE A 36 6.46 3.61 -10.82
C ILE A 36 7.39 3.47 -12.02
N ASP A 37 6.98 3.98 -13.18
CA ASP A 37 7.82 4.05 -14.36
C ASP A 37 9.02 4.98 -14.11
N ALA A 38 10.24 4.47 -14.30
CA ALA A 38 11.46 5.21 -13.93
C ALA A 38 11.77 6.39 -14.86
N SER A 39 11.09 6.51 -16.01
CA SER A 39 11.29 7.61 -16.96
C SER A 39 10.23 8.70 -16.82
N THR A 40 8.98 8.29 -16.62
CA THR A 40 7.81 9.19 -16.65
C THR A 40 7.20 9.45 -15.28
N GLY A 41 7.51 8.62 -14.28
CA GLY A 41 6.83 8.61 -12.98
C GLY A 41 5.41 8.03 -13.04
N ALA A 42 4.92 7.59 -14.20
CA ALA A 42 3.60 7.00 -14.34
C ALA A 42 3.44 5.82 -13.37
N THR A 43 2.43 5.92 -12.50
CA THR A 43 2.26 5.00 -11.37
C THR A 43 1.04 4.11 -11.55
N THR A 44 1.23 2.82 -11.31
CA THR A 44 0.17 1.83 -11.18
C THR A 44 0.16 1.31 -9.75
N ILE A 45 -0.97 1.43 -9.05
CA ILE A 45 -1.14 0.84 -7.72
C ILE A 45 -1.83 -0.51 -7.86
N ILE A 46 -1.16 -1.56 -7.41
CA ILE A 46 -1.66 -2.94 -7.44
C ILE A 46 -2.12 -3.31 -6.03
N GLY A 47 -3.43 -3.39 -5.82
CA GLY A 47 -4.03 -3.75 -4.53
C GLY A 47 -4.02 -5.25 -4.29
N ILE A 48 -3.47 -5.68 -3.15
CA ILE A 48 -3.47 -7.08 -2.72
C ILE A 48 -4.44 -7.22 -1.55
N PRO A 49 -5.52 -8.01 -1.66
CA PRO A 49 -6.45 -8.16 -0.56
C PRO A 49 -5.81 -8.86 0.63
N ARG A 50 -6.04 -8.30 1.82
CA ARG A 50 -5.48 -8.83 3.08
C ARG A 50 -5.93 -10.26 3.41
N ASN A 51 -7.04 -10.70 2.81
CA ASN A 51 -7.59 -12.04 2.94
C ASN A 51 -7.17 -13.01 1.82
N MET A 52 -6.11 -12.69 1.06
CA MET A 52 -5.58 -13.63 0.07
C MET A 52 -5.00 -14.87 0.76
N GLU A 53 -5.38 -16.04 0.29
CA GLU A 53 -4.93 -17.36 0.76
C GLU A 53 -3.94 -17.99 -0.22
N GLN A 54 -3.27 -19.06 0.19
CA GLN A 54 -2.35 -19.84 -0.66
C GLN A 54 -1.28 -18.96 -1.31
N VAL A 55 -0.77 -18.00 -0.54
CA VAL A 55 0.20 -17.00 -1.01
C VAL A 55 1.52 -17.68 -1.38
N LYS A 56 2.00 -17.44 -2.60
CA LYS A 56 3.35 -17.81 -3.04
C LYS A 56 4.30 -16.67 -2.74
N PHE A 57 5.57 -17.01 -2.60
CA PHE A 57 6.63 -16.07 -2.23
C PHE A 57 7.62 -15.88 -3.37
N ALA A 58 8.44 -14.83 -3.26
CA ALA A 58 9.64 -14.60 -4.07
C ALA A 58 10.48 -15.88 -4.23
N LYS A 59 11.07 -16.07 -5.41
CA LYS A 59 11.95 -17.21 -5.66
C LYS A 59 13.11 -17.20 -4.65
N GLY A 60 13.27 -18.30 -3.91
CA GLY A 60 14.33 -18.42 -2.90
C GLY A 60 13.96 -17.82 -1.54
N SER A 61 12.72 -17.37 -1.34
CA SER A 61 12.23 -16.91 -0.04
C SER A 61 12.48 -17.97 1.06
N PRO A 62 12.98 -17.57 2.24
CA PRO A 62 13.12 -18.48 3.38
C PRO A 62 11.77 -19.05 3.86
N LEU A 63 10.64 -18.43 3.49
CA LEU A 63 9.31 -18.91 3.80
C LEU A 63 8.97 -20.25 3.13
N TYR A 64 9.65 -20.63 2.04
CA TYR A 64 9.50 -21.96 1.47
C TYR A 64 10.02 -23.08 2.38
N GLY A 65 10.81 -22.78 3.41
CA GLY A 65 11.19 -23.74 4.44
C GLY A 65 9.98 -24.23 5.25
N PRO A 66 9.31 -23.35 6.02
CA PRO A 66 8.09 -23.72 6.75
C PRO A 66 6.86 -23.94 5.85
N PHE A 67 6.81 -23.31 4.67
CA PHE A 67 5.66 -23.35 3.77
C PHE A 67 6.06 -23.73 2.33
N PRO A 68 6.47 -24.98 2.08
CA PRO A 68 7.03 -25.42 0.80
C PRO A 68 6.06 -25.26 -0.39
N ASN A 69 4.75 -25.26 -0.12
CA ASN A 69 3.72 -25.10 -1.13
C ASN A 69 3.08 -23.70 -1.11
N GLY A 70 3.72 -22.70 -0.51
CA GLY A 70 3.12 -21.39 -0.23
C GLY A 70 2.37 -21.39 1.11
N TYR A 71 1.93 -20.21 1.54
CA TYR A 71 1.25 -19.97 2.81
C TYR A 71 -0.11 -20.67 2.84
N ASN A 72 -0.12 -21.94 3.24
CA ASN A 72 -1.29 -22.80 3.21
C ASN A 72 -1.37 -23.65 4.49
N CYS A 73 -2.21 -23.22 5.42
CA CYS A 73 -2.53 -23.90 6.67
C CYS A 73 -4.05 -23.93 6.92
N GLY A 74 -4.85 -23.91 5.84
CA GLY A 74 -6.31 -23.69 5.86
C GLY A 74 -6.69 -22.21 5.91
N ASP A 75 -7.93 -21.92 6.29
CA ASP A 75 -8.57 -20.59 6.25
C ASP A 75 -7.91 -19.53 7.17
N GLN A 76 -6.89 -19.91 7.94
CA GLN A 76 -6.15 -19.02 8.85
C GLN A 76 -4.84 -18.49 8.24
N CYS A 77 -4.42 -18.99 7.08
CA CYS A 77 -3.22 -18.54 6.38
C CYS A 77 -3.53 -17.40 5.38
N LEU A 78 -4.07 -16.29 5.89
CA LEU A 78 -4.27 -15.08 5.08
C LEU A 78 -2.98 -14.25 5.02
N ILE A 79 -2.72 -13.57 3.89
CA ILE A 79 -1.49 -12.81 3.68
C ILE A 79 -1.13 -11.84 4.83
N ASP A 80 -2.12 -11.23 5.49
CA ASP A 80 -1.88 -10.28 6.60
C ASP A 80 -1.31 -10.94 7.87
N TYR A 81 -1.55 -12.23 8.09
CA TYR A 81 -0.97 -13.00 9.21
C TYR A 81 0.52 -13.27 9.01
N LEU A 82 1.01 -13.22 7.76
CA LEU A 82 2.41 -13.51 7.44
C LEU A 82 3.36 -12.52 8.13
N TYR A 83 2.94 -11.27 8.31
CA TYR A 83 3.69 -10.28 9.06
C TYR A 83 3.95 -10.76 10.50
N THR A 84 2.88 -11.11 11.22
CA THR A 84 2.97 -11.57 12.61
C THR A 84 3.80 -12.86 12.70
N TYR A 85 3.55 -13.81 11.78
CA TYR A 85 4.30 -15.07 11.73
C TYR A 85 5.80 -14.81 11.64
N ALA A 86 6.25 -13.94 10.74
CA ALA A 86 7.68 -13.70 10.55
C ALA A 86 8.30 -12.91 11.73
N GLU A 87 7.56 -12.00 12.37
CA GLU A 87 8.01 -11.34 13.62
C GLU A 87 8.25 -12.35 14.76
N GLU A 88 7.47 -13.43 14.81
CA GLU A 88 7.64 -14.54 15.76
C GLU A 88 8.78 -15.49 15.35
N HIS A 89 9.13 -15.53 14.07
CA HIS A 89 10.15 -16.42 13.47
C HIS A 89 11.33 -15.62 12.91
N LYS A 90 11.92 -14.74 13.72
CA LYS A 90 12.99 -13.80 13.31
C LYS A 90 14.21 -14.45 12.65
N SER A 91 14.48 -15.72 12.96
CA SER A 91 15.58 -16.48 12.35
C SER A 91 15.42 -16.71 10.84
N LEU A 92 14.21 -16.56 10.29
CA LEU A 92 13.97 -16.57 8.84
C LEU A 92 14.59 -15.34 8.14
N TYR A 93 14.68 -14.21 8.84
CA TYR A 93 15.17 -12.94 8.30
C TYR A 93 16.20 -12.26 9.23
N PRO A 94 17.36 -12.90 9.48
CA PRO A 94 18.33 -12.41 10.47
C PRO A 94 18.95 -11.05 10.10
N GLY A 95 18.93 -10.67 8.81
CA GLY A 95 19.48 -9.41 8.32
C GLY A 95 18.47 -8.27 8.19
N ALA A 96 17.19 -8.46 8.55
CA ALA A 96 16.14 -7.46 8.29
C ALA A 96 16.42 -6.12 8.99
N ALA A 97 16.76 -6.16 10.29
CA ALA A 97 17.00 -4.95 11.08
C ALA A 97 18.20 -4.14 10.55
N ALA A 98 19.27 -4.80 10.09
CA ALA A 98 20.46 -4.14 9.55
C ALA A 98 20.17 -3.38 8.23
N LYS A 99 19.06 -3.69 7.56
CA LYS A 99 18.60 -3.03 6.33
C LYS A 99 17.48 -2.01 6.60
N GLY A 100 17.23 -1.66 7.86
CA GLY A 100 16.14 -0.76 8.25
C GLY A 100 14.74 -1.40 8.23
N SER A 101 14.65 -2.72 8.04
CA SER A 101 13.39 -3.47 7.89
C SER A 101 13.04 -4.27 9.15
N SER A 102 12.06 -5.18 9.06
CA SER A 102 11.80 -6.22 10.08
C SER A 102 11.39 -7.54 9.42
N PRO A 103 11.47 -8.67 10.13
CA PRO A 103 11.04 -9.96 9.58
C PRO A 103 9.63 -9.94 8.99
N GLY A 104 8.68 -9.27 9.66
CA GLY A 104 7.32 -9.08 9.14
C GLY A 104 7.27 -8.35 7.81
N ILE A 105 8.07 -7.29 7.66
CA ILE A 105 8.15 -6.52 6.41
C ILE A 105 8.79 -7.35 5.29
N GLU A 106 9.91 -8.02 5.56
CA GLU A 106 10.59 -8.84 4.54
C GLU A 106 9.69 -10.00 4.07
N ALA A 107 8.93 -10.61 4.98
CA ALA A 107 7.95 -11.63 4.61
C ALA A 107 6.83 -11.07 3.73
N MET A 108 6.34 -9.86 4.02
CA MET A 108 5.36 -9.18 3.16
C MET A 108 5.95 -8.77 1.81
N LYS A 109 7.24 -8.39 1.73
CA LYS A 109 7.94 -8.16 0.45
C LYS A 109 7.98 -9.44 -0.36
N ASP A 110 8.41 -10.55 0.24
CA ASP A 110 8.45 -11.86 -0.43
C ASP A 110 7.07 -12.30 -0.94
N ALA A 111 6.02 -12.14 -0.13
CA ALA A 111 4.66 -12.41 -0.56
C ALA A 111 4.19 -11.49 -1.69
N ALA A 112 4.45 -10.19 -1.60
CA ALA A 112 4.09 -9.24 -2.65
C ALA A 112 4.82 -9.54 -3.98
N GLU A 113 6.11 -9.92 -3.93
CA GLU A 113 6.86 -10.38 -5.10
C GLU A 113 6.24 -11.65 -5.70
N GLY A 114 5.88 -12.63 -4.86
CA GLY A 114 5.24 -13.86 -5.33
C GLY A 114 3.87 -13.64 -5.96
N VAL A 115 3.05 -12.75 -5.38
CA VAL A 115 1.72 -12.40 -5.89
C VAL A 115 1.79 -11.60 -7.19
N THR A 116 2.68 -10.61 -7.25
CA THR A 116 2.73 -9.67 -8.38
C THR A 116 3.66 -10.10 -9.51
N GLY A 117 4.68 -10.92 -9.19
CA GLY A 117 5.78 -11.24 -10.10
C GLY A 117 6.76 -10.07 -10.29
N LEU A 118 6.64 -9.00 -9.51
CA LEU A 118 7.54 -7.84 -9.55
C LEU A 118 8.59 -7.95 -8.47
N THR A 119 9.82 -7.49 -8.73
CA THR A 119 10.83 -7.29 -7.68
C THR A 119 10.48 -6.04 -6.88
N ILE A 120 10.40 -6.13 -5.56
CA ILE A 120 10.15 -5.01 -4.65
C ILE A 120 11.48 -4.42 -4.19
N GLN A 121 11.74 -3.16 -4.54
CA GLN A 121 12.97 -2.47 -4.15
C GLN A 121 12.86 -1.82 -2.77
N TYR A 122 11.67 -1.31 -2.44
CA TYR A 122 11.44 -0.52 -1.24
C TYR A 122 10.10 -0.87 -0.59
N TYR A 123 9.92 -0.46 0.66
CA TYR A 123 8.62 -0.45 1.32
C TYR A 123 8.33 0.87 2.04
N GLY A 124 7.06 1.17 2.24
CA GLY A 124 6.56 2.15 3.19
C GLY A 124 5.47 1.50 4.04
N LEU A 125 5.69 1.43 5.35
CA LEU A 125 4.70 1.01 6.32
C LEU A 125 4.24 2.24 7.09
N ILE A 126 2.96 2.55 7.02
CA ILE A 126 2.35 3.66 7.75
C ILE A 126 1.31 3.13 8.74
N ASP A 127 1.35 3.66 9.96
CA ASP A 127 0.34 3.37 10.96
C ASP A 127 -0.87 4.30 10.84
N MET A 128 -1.98 3.96 11.50
CA MET A 128 -3.21 4.73 11.40
C MET A 128 -3.09 6.16 11.93
N GLN A 129 -2.36 6.37 13.03
CA GLN A 129 -2.15 7.69 13.60
C GLN A 129 -1.22 8.50 12.68
N GLY A 130 -0.15 7.86 12.25
CA GLY A 130 0.81 8.40 11.33
C GLY A 130 0.23 8.83 9.99
N PHE A 131 -0.75 8.07 9.50
CA PHE A 131 -1.54 8.42 8.33
C PHE A 131 -2.40 9.68 8.56
N SER A 132 -3.04 9.78 9.73
CA SER A 132 -3.80 10.97 10.14
C SER A 132 -2.89 12.21 10.18
N ASP A 133 -1.77 12.11 10.88
CA ASP A 133 -0.79 13.19 11.06
C ASP A 133 -0.22 13.67 9.72
N LEU A 134 0.07 12.74 8.80
CA LEU A 134 0.56 13.07 7.46
C LEU A 134 -0.49 13.84 6.64
N ILE A 135 -1.76 13.44 6.72
CA ILE A 135 -2.86 14.16 6.06
C ILE A 135 -2.98 15.58 6.61
N ASP A 136 -2.90 15.75 7.93
CA ASP A 136 -2.97 17.07 8.56
C ASP A 136 -1.77 17.96 8.20
N ALA A 137 -0.56 17.38 8.13
CA ALA A 137 0.64 18.10 7.66
C ALA A 137 0.46 18.63 6.22
N LEU A 138 -0.21 17.86 5.35
CA LEU A 138 -0.57 18.25 3.99
C LEU A 138 -1.72 19.29 3.92
N GLY A 139 -2.31 19.64 5.07
CA GLY A 139 -3.43 20.57 5.21
C GLY A 139 -4.80 19.93 4.99
N GLY A 140 -4.90 18.61 5.12
CA GLY A 140 -6.08 17.81 4.79
C GLY A 140 -6.10 17.32 3.34
N VAL A 141 -7.06 16.46 3.02
CA VAL A 141 -7.30 15.91 1.67
C VAL A 141 -8.71 16.21 1.21
N THR A 142 -8.94 16.20 -0.10
CA THR A 142 -10.30 16.32 -0.67
C THR A 142 -10.71 14.98 -1.24
N ILE A 143 -11.82 14.43 -0.74
CA ILE A 143 -12.37 13.14 -1.15
C ILE A 143 -13.75 13.37 -1.74
N ASP A 144 -13.98 12.85 -2.93
CA ASP A 144 -15.32 12.79 -3.52
C ASP A 144 -16.03 11.53 -3.03
N VAL A 145 -16.97 11.71 -2.11
CA VAL A 145 -17.66 10.61 -1.45
C VAL A 145 -18.80 10.13 -2.34
N PRO A 146 -18.79 8.85 -2.79
CA PRO A 146 -19.73 8.39 -3.82
C PRO A 146 -21.17 8.30 -3.31
N ALA A 147 -21.35 8.01 -2.03
CA ALA A 147 -22.65 7.85 -1.39
C ALA A 147 -22.53 8.08 0.12
N LYS A 148 -23.66 8.39 0.76
CA LYS A 148 -23.71 8.62 2.21
C LYS A 148 -23.14 7.43 2.98
N LEU A 149 -22.18 7.70 3.87
CA LEU A 149 -21.43 6.68 4.60
C LEU A 149 -21.37 7.02 6.09
N ALA A 150 -21.87 6.11 6.94
CA ALA A 150 -21.73 6.24 8.38
C ALA A 150 -20.27 5.99 8.82
N TYR A 151 -19.82 6.66 9.89
CA TYR A 151 -18.53 6.39 10.53
C TYR A 151 -18.64 6.28 12.05
N GLY A 152 -17.64 5.66 12.66
CA GLY A 152 -17.58 5.29 14.07
C GLY A 152 -17.12 3.84 14.23
N PRO A 153 -16.89 3.36 15.46
CA PRO A 153 -16.63 1.95 15.70
C PRO A 153 -17.91 1.15 15.48
N VAL A 154 -17.79 -0.05 14.91
CA VAL A 154 -18.94 -0.96 14.68
C VAL A 154 -19.62 -1.40 15.98
N THR A 155 -18.92 -1.28 17.11
CA THR A 155 -19.45 -1.58 18.46
C THR A 155 -20.25 -0.43 19.07
N ALA A 156 -20.25 0.75 18.47
CA ALA A 156 -21.07 1.85 18.96
C ALA A 156 -22.56 1.60 18.70
N THR A 157 -23.39 1.98 19.67
CA THR A 157 -24.86 1.91 19.56
C THR A 157 -25.43 2.85 18.51
N LYS A 158 -24.71 3.92 18.15
CA LYS A 158 -25.02 4.83 17.04
C LYS A 158 -23.73 5.25 16.34
N PRO A 159 -23.76 5.49 15.00
CA PRO A 159 -22.65 6.11 14.31
C PRO A 159 -22.25 7.44 14.96
N TYR A 160 -20.96 7.77 14.89
CA TYR A 160 -20.45 9.08 15.31
C TYR A 160 -20.89 10.18 14.35
N GLY A 161 -21.11 9.84 13.07
CA GLY A 161 -21.62 10.76 12.06
C GLY A 161 -21.74 10.10 10.70
N PHE A 162 -21.93 10.94 9.68
CA PHE A 162 -22.03 10.52 8.29
C PHE A 162 -21.19 11.43 7.39
N PHE A 163 -20.54 10.83 6.41
CA PHE A 163 -20.09 11.53 5.21
C PHE A 163 -21.25 11.60 4.24
N GLU A 164 -21.57 12.79 3.73
CA GLU A 164 -22.59 12.96 2.68
C GLU A 164 -22.00 12.64 1.29
N ALA A 165 -22.82 12.53 0.25
CA ALA A 165 -22.29 12.34 -1.10
C ALA A 165 -21.68 13.66 -1.65
N GLY A 166 -20.60 13.55 -2.42
CA GLY A 166 -19.91 14.66 -3.06
C GLY A 166 -18.55 15.03 -2.44
N PRO A 167 -17.88 16.08 -2.98
CA PRO A 167 -16.55 16.48 -2.58
C PRO A 167 -16.52 17.08 -1.17
N GLN A 168 -15.67 16.52 -0.32
CA GLN A 168 -15.48 16.93 1.06
C GLN A 168 -14.01 17.09 1.39
N ARG A 169 -13.66 18.20 2.05
CA ARG A 169 -12.35 18.38 2.66
C ARG A 169 -12.33 17.64 3.99
N MET A 170 -11.37 16.74 4.17
CA MET A 170 -11.20 15.93 5.36
C MET A 170 -9.82 16.20 5.97
N ASN A 171 -9.79 16.37 7.29
CA ASN A 171 -8.56 16.27 8.08
C ASN A 171 -8.17 14.79 8.26
N GLY A 172 -7.05 14.53 8.93
CA GLY A 172 -6.53 13.19 9.14
C GLY A 172 -7.54 12.26 9.79
N ASP A 173 -8.21 12.71 10.87
CA ASP A 173 -9.18 11.91 11.61
C ASP A 173 -10.37 11.49 10.74
N LEU A 174 -10.96 12.43 9.99
CA LEU A 174 -12.08 12.13 9.10
C LEU A 174 -11.65 11.24 7.92
N ALA A 175 -10.48 11.47 7.35
CA ALA A 175 -9.95 10.64 6.27
C ALA A 175 -9.67 9.20 6.75
N LEU A 176 -9.18 9.04 7.98
CA LEU A 176 -9.00 7.74 8.62
C LEU A 176 -10.35 7.05 8.85
N TRP A 177 -11.36 7.77 9.36
CA TRP A 177 -12.72 7.24 9.51
C TRP A 177 -13.32 6.80 8.18
N TYR A 178 -13.12 7.58 7.12
CA TYR A 178 -13.56 7.22 5.77
C TYR A 178 -12.92 5.93 5.28
N GLY A 179 -11.58 5.82 5.36
CA GLY A 179 -10.84 4.62 4.95
C GLY A 179 -11.13 3.37 5.79
N ARG A 180 -11.58 3.54 7.04
CA ARG A 180 -11.84 2.43 7.99
C ARG A 180 -13.30 2.01 8.09
N SER A 181 -14.26 2.79 7.57
CA SER A 181 -15.67 2.51 7.82
C SER A 181 -16.08 1.11 7.36
N ARG A 182 -16.77 0.39 8.27
CA ARG A 182 -17.32 -0.96 8.09
C ARG A 182 -18.84 -1.00 8.25
N TYR A 183 -19.50 0.16 8.39
CA TYR A 183 -20.94 0.23 8.67
C TYR A 183 -21.81 -0.31 7.54
N MET A 184 -21.31 -0.27 6.30
CA MET A 184 -21.91 -0.90 5.13
C MET A 184 -20.78 -1.24 4.15
N GLY A 185 -20.53 -2.53 3.90
CA GLY A 185 -19.61 -2.94 2.85
C GLY A 185 -18.73 -4.15 3.15
N SER A 186 -18.27 -4.79 2.08
CA SER A 186 -17.27 -5.87 2.13
C SER A 186 -15.86 -5.34 2.45
N ASP A 187 -14.92 -6.25 2.75
CA ASP A 187 -13.49 -5.92 2.90
C ASP A 187 -12.95 -5.23 1.64
N TYR A 188 -13.43 -5.62 0.46
CA TYR A 188 -13.04 -5.04 -0.84
C TYR A 188 -13.54 -3.61 -1.01
N GLU A 189 -14.72 -3.27 -0.49
CA GLU A 189 -15.17 -1.89 -0.50
C GLU A 189 -14.35 -1.01 0.47
N ARG A 190 -13.88 -1.58 1.58
CA ARG A 190 -12.93 -0.89 2.47
C ARG A 190 -11.60 -0.64 1.74
N MET A 191 -11.08 -1.63 1.02
CA MET A 191 -9.90 -1.44 0.17
C MET A 191 -10.11 -0.32 -0.86
N ALA A 192 -11.28 -0.29 -1.53
CA ALA A 192 -11.61 0.78 -2.47
C ALA A 192 -11.61 2.17 -1.80
N ARG A 193 -12.12 2.29 -0.56
CA ARG A 193 -12.06 3.54 0.20
C ARG A 193 -10.63 3.94 0.58
N GLN A 194 -9.83 3.01 1.07
CA GLN A 194 -8.42 3.26 1.41
C GLN A 194 -7.65 3.80 0.20
N ARG A 195 -7.89 3.23 -0.98
CA ARG A 195 -7.32 3.72 -2.24
C ARG A 195 -7.76 5.15 -2.56
N VAL A 196 -9.04 5.49 -2.40
CA VAL A 196 -9.52 6.87 -2.62
C VAL A 196 -8.76 7.85 -1.72
N VAL A 197 -8.48 7.47 -0.47
CA VAL A 197 -7.66 8.31 0.41
C VAL A 197 -6.21 8.40 -0.09
N GLN A 198 -5.59 7.29 -0.50
CA GLN A 198 -4.23 7.31 -1.07
C GLN A 198 -4.12 8.21 -2.29
N GLU A 199 -5.06 8.12 -3.23
CA GLU A 199 -5.11 9.01 -4.41
C GLU A 199 -5.31 10.48 -4.01
N ALA A 200 -6.18 10.74 -3.03
CA ALA A 200 -6.42 12.10 -2.54
C ALA A 200 -5.17 12.70 -1.88
N MET A 201 -4.39 11.88 -1.17
CA MET A 201 -3.09 12.29 -0.63
C MET A 201 -2.11 12.62 -1.76
N VAL A 202 -1.94 11.74 -2.75
CA VAL A 202 -1.03 11.99 -3.88
C VAL A 202 -1.41 13.28 -4.63
N LYS A 203 -2.71 13.55 -4.84
CA LYS A 203 -3.19 14.80 -5.45
C LYS A 203 -2.90 16.03 -4.59
N GLN A 204 -2.77 15.87 -3.27
CA GLN A 204 -2.46 16.94 -2.33
C GLN A 204 -0.94 17.26 -2.28
N PHE A 205 -0.07 16.37 -2.75
CA PHE A 205 1.37 16.60 -2.93
C PHE A 205 1.67 17.56 -4.11
N GLN A 206 1.23 18.81 -4.00
CA GLN A 206 1.54 19.85 -4.97
C GLN A 206 2.94 20.46 -4.70
N PRO A 207 3.72 20.83 -5.73
CA PRO A 207 5.07 21.39 -5.55
C PRO A 207 5.12 22.60 -4.61
N SER A 208 4.09 23.45 -4.60
CA SER A 208 3.97 24.58 -3.66
C SER A 208 3.92 24.12 -2.20
N ILE A 209 3.21 23.02 -1.91
CA ILE A 209 3.11 22.43 -0.58
C ILE A 209 4.40 21.68 -0.23
N ILE A 210 4.98 20.94 -1.17
CA ILE A 210 6.24 20.23 -0.94
C ILE A 210 7.36 21.23 -0.64
N VAL A 211 7.54 22.28 -1.44
CA VAL A 211 8.62 23.26 -1.22
C VAL A 211 8.43 24.02 0.10
N THR A 212 7.20 24.36 0.47
CA THR A 212 6.93 25.13 1.71
C THR A 212 6.91 24.26 2.96
N LYS A 213 6.54 22.98 2.85
CA LYS A 213 6.38 22.07 3.98
C LYS A 213 7.33 20.86 3.93
N PHE A 214 8.36 20.87 3.09
CA PHE A 214 9.24 19.71 2.88
C PHE A 214 9.80 19.20 4.20
N GLN A 215 10.27 20.11 5.06
CA GLN A 215 10.84 19.75 6.36
C GLN A 215 9.80 19.16 7.30
N ASP A 216 8.59 19.72 7.35
CA ASP A 216 7.49 19.20 8.17
C ASP A 216 6.99 17.85 7.66
N ILE A 217 6.86 17.69 6.33
CA ILE A 217 6.46 16.43 5.68
C ILE A 217 7.54 15.36 5.87
N ALA A 218 8.82 15.71 5.71
CA ALA A 218 9.93 14.78 5.90
C ALA A 218 10.07 14.37 7.37
N LYS A 219 9.85 15.31 8.31
CA LYS A 219 9.90 15.04 9.75
C LYS A 219 8.69 14.22 10.22
N ALA A 220 7.47 14.62 9.85
CA ALA A 220 6.26 13.85 10.14
C ALA A 220 6.37 12.47 9.47
N GLY A 221 6.69 12.44 8.18
CA GLY A 221 6.94 11.23 7.39
C GLY A 221 7.95 10.27 8.06
N ALA A 222 9.09 10.77 8.54
CA ALA A 222 10.09 9.95 9.22
C ALA A 222 9.63 9.43 10.59
N GLN A 223 8.73 10.16 11.28
CA GLN A 223 8.17 9.73 12.56
C GLN A 223 7.00 8.75 12.40
N VAL A 224 6.34 8.76 11.23
CA VAL A 224 5.07 8.08 11.01
C VAL A 224 5.11 6.95 9.97
N VAL A 225 6.15 6.96 9.12
CA VAL A 225 6.38 5.97 8.07
C VAL A 225 7.68 5.23 8.37
N LYS A 226 7.59 3.92 8.53
CA LYS A 226 8.76 3.05 8.53
C LYS A 226 9.08 2.69 7.08
N THR A 227 10.33 2.87 6.65
CA THR A 227 10.75 2.64 5.25
C THR A 227 12.24 2.28 5.15
N ASP A 228 12.61 1.53 4.12
CA ASP A 228 13.99 1.30 3.67
C ASP A 228 14.43 2.27 2.55
N VAL A 229 13.61 3.26 2.18
CA VAL A 229 14.02 4.32 1.24
C VAL A 229 15.07 5.20 1.90
N PRO A 230 16.32 5.23 1.40
CA PRO A 230 17.35 6.09 1.99
C PRO A 230 17.04 7.56 1.69
N SER A 231 17.39 8.47 2.60
CA SER A 231 17.18 9.92 2.40
C SER A 231 17.79 10.46 1.11
N SER A 232 18.91 9.88 0.67
CA SER A 232 19.56 10.19 -0.61
C SER A 232 18.75 9.80 -1.86
N ALA A 233 17.77 8.91 -1.74
CA ALA A 233 16.85 8.55 -2.84
C ALA A 233 15.66 9.51 -2.96
N LEU A 234 15.35 10.30 -1.92
CA LEU A 234 14.17 11.17 -1.90
C LEU A 234 14.13 12.18 -3.06
N PRO A 235 15.22 12.89 -3.42
CA PRO A 235 15.18 13.83 -4.54
C PRO A 235 14.75 13.19 -5.86
N GLY A 236 15.16 11.93 -6.11
CA GLY A 236 14.78 11.21 -7.32
C GLY A 236 13.30 10.82 -7.33
N PHE A 237 12.74 10.41 -6.19
CA PHE A 237 11.29 10.17 -6.10
C PHE A 237 10.46 11.46 -6.22
N VAL A 238 10.98 12.60 -5.73
CA VAL A 238 10.35 13.91 -5.93
C VAL A 238 10.34 14.29 -7.41
N ASP A 239 11.45 14.11 -8.14
CA ASP A 239 11.51 14.35 -9.59
C ASP A 239 10.51 13.47 -10.36
N LEU A 240 10.40 12.18 -10.01
CA LEU A 240 9.40 11.28 -10.60
C LEU A 240 7.97 11.73 -10.30
N ALA A 241 7.67 12.10 -9.06
CA ALA A 241 6.35 12.61 -8.68
C ALA A 241 6.01 13.90 -9.45
N GLU A 242 6.99 14.77 -9.69
CA GLU A 242 6.79 15.99 -10.46
C GLU A 242 6.46 15.70 -11.93
N LYS A 243 7.17 14.76 -12.57
CA LYS A 243 6.90 14.28 -13.93
C LYS A 243 5.53 13.64 -14.05
N ALA A 244 5.15 12.83 -13.05
CA ALA A 244 3.89 12.11 -13.01
C ALA A 244 2.66 12.99 -12.74
N ARG A 245 2.83 14.26 -12.37
CA ARG A 245 1.76 15.13 -11.85
C ARG A 245 0.48 15.19 -12.70
N LYS A 246 0.62 15.13 -14.02
CA LYS A 246 -0.51 15.19 -14.98
C LYS A 246 -0.94 13.82 -15.47
N ILE A 247 -0.26 12.76 -15.04
CA ILE A 247 -0.56 11.38 -15.40
C ILE A 247 -1.52 10.83 -14.36
N ALA A 248 -2.65 10.31 -14.81
CA ALA A 248 -3.59 9.65 -13.92
C ALA A 248 -2.94 8.39 -13.32
N ILE A 249 -3.09 8.21 -12.01
CA ILE A 249 -2.70 6.97 -11.35
C ILE A 249 -3.63 5.87 -11.88
N THR A 250 -3.04 4.77 -12.34
CA THR A 250 -3.78 3.59 -12.77
C THR A 250 -3.76 2.55 -11.67
N HIS A 251 -4.69 1.60 -11.73
CA HIS A 251 -4.85 0.66 -10.64
C HIS A 251 -5.31 -0.71 -11.11
N LEU A 252 -4.85 -1.72 -10.39
CA LEU A 252 -5.22 -3.11 -10.56
C LEU A 252 -5.57 -3.70 -9.19
N GLU A 253 -6.83 -4.05 -8.98
CA GLU A 253 -7.27 -4.68 -7.73
C GLU A 253 -7.34 -6.20 -7.92
N LEU A 254 -6.56 -6.95 -7.14
CA LEU A 254 -6.51 -8.41 -7.22
C LEU A 254 -7.65 -9.06 -6.42
N VAL A 255 -8.89 -8.62 -6.69
CA VAL A 255 -10.10 -8.93 -5.91
C VAL A 255 -11.23 -9.56 -6.78
N PRO A 256 -12.28 -10.14 -6.18
CA PRO A 256 -13.44 -10.65 -6.91
C PRO A 256 -14.21 -9.56 -7.68
N PRO A 257 -14.94 -9.92 -8.76
CA PRO A 257 -15.08 -11.27 -9.32
C PRO A 257 -13.91 -11.69 -10.24
N THR A 258 -13.01 -10.77 -10.58
CA THR A 258 -11.95 -11.00 -11.58
C THR A 258 -10.91 -12.00 -11.09
N PHE A 259 -10.54 -11.90 -9.81
CA PHE A 259 -9.57 -12.77 -9.17
C PHE A 259 -10.22 -13.43 -7.95
N ASN A 260 -9.86 -14.68 -7.67
CA ASN A 260 -10.33 -15.40 -6.48
C ASN A 260 -9.22 -15.41 -5.42
N PRO A 261 -9.30 -14.59 -4.36
CA PRO A 261 -8.25 -14.52 -3.34
C PRO A 261 -8.11 -15.80 -2.53
N ALA A 262 -9.16 -16.64 -2.43
CA ALA A 262 -9.10 -17.92 -1.73
C ALA A 262 -8.39 -19.02 -2.56
N LYS A 263 -8.34 -18.84 -3.89
CA LYS A 263 -7.65 -19.75 -4.81
C LYS A 263 -6.98 -18.97 -5.95
N PRO A 264 -5.87 -18.27 -5.67
CA PRO A 264 -5.25 -17.39 -6.66
C PRO A 264 -4.67 -18.17 -7.84
N ASP A 265 -5.00 -17.73 -9.06
CA ASP A 265 -4.36 -18.19 -10.30
C ASP A 265 -3.16 -17.28 -10.59
N TYR A 266 -1.96 -17.71 -10.21
CA TYR A 266 -0.75 -16.89 -10.34
C TYR A 266 -0.39 -16.55 -11.78
N ALA A 267 -0.68 -17.43 -12.75
CA ALA A 267 -0.44 -17.11 -14.15
C ALA A 267 -1.35 -15.96 -14.59
N LYS A 268 -2.63 -15.99 -14.19
CA LYS A 268 -3.58 -14.91 -14.44
C LYS A 268 -3.21 -13.62 -13.71
N LEU A 269 -2.77 -13.71 -12.44
CA LEU A 269 -2.32 -12.56 -11.65
C LEU A 269 -1.13 -11.88 -12.31
N HIS A 270 -0.07 -12.63 -12.62
CA HIS A 270 1.15 -12.10 -13.23
C HIS A 270 0.87 -11.50 -14.60
N ALA A 271 0.04 -12.15 -15.44
CA ALA A 271 -0.35 -11.59 -16.73
C ALA A 271 -1.10 -10.25 -16.59
N ALA A 272 -2.03 -10.16 -15.63
CA ALA A 272 -2.76 -8.93 -15.37
C ALA A 272 -1.85 -7.81 -14.83
N VAL A 273 -0.92 -8.14 -13.93
CA VAL A 273 0.06 -7.18 -13.42
C VAL A 273 0.93 -6.65 -14.56
N GLN A 274 1.50 -7.53 -15.40
CA GLN A 274 2.31 -7.11 -16.54
C GLN A 274 1.53 -6.23 -17.52
N ALA A 275 0.26 -6.57 -17.80
CA ALA A 275 -0.59 -5.75 -18.64
C ALA A 275 -0.88 -4.37 -18.03
N ALA A 276 -1.08 -4.31 -16.70
CA ALA A 276 -1.39 -3.05 -16.00
C ALA A 276 -0.20 -2.09 -15.92
N ILE A 277 1.04 -2.61 -15.88
CA ILE A 277 2.26 -1.80 -15.80
C ILE A 277 2.94 -1.59 -17.16
N ALA A 278 2.37 -2.14 -18.23
CA ALA A 278 2.91 -1.97 -19.58
C ALA A 278 2.93 -0.47 -19.93
N PRO A 279 3.97 0.01 -20.65
CA PRO A 279 3.99 1.38 -21.13
C PRO A 279 2.73 1.64 -21.95
N VAL A 280 2.08 2.79 -21.73
CA VAL A 280 0.99 3.24 -22.60
C VAL A 280 1.60 3.41 -23.99
N THR A 281 1.31 2.49 -24.89
CA THR A 281 1.72 2.62 -26.28
C THR A 281 1.01 3.86 -26.81
N ALA A 282 1.80 4.85 -27.23
CA ALA A 282 1.27 5.96 -28.01
C ALA A 282 0.53 5.34 -29.21
N SER A 283 -0.79 5.49 -29.25
CA SER A 283 -1.53 5.11 -30.46
C SER A 283 -0.95 5.92 -31.62
N PRO A 284 -0.70 5.32 -32.80
CA PRO A 284 -0.35 6.09 -33.97
C PRO A 284 -1.44 7.14 -34.23
N PRO A 285 -1.11 8.34 -34.77
CA PRO A 285 -2.15 9.27 -35.20
C PRO A 285 -3.07 8.58 -36.21
N PRO A 286 -4.37 8.96 -36.24
CA PRO A 286 -5.33 8.43 -37.21
C PRO A 286 -4.90 8.69 -38.67
#